data_AF-A0A1F9WAR2-F1
#
_entry.id   AF-A0A1F9WAR2-F1
#
_cell.length_a   1.000
_cell.length_b   1.000
_cell.length_c   1.000
_cell.angle_alpha   90.00
_cell.angle_beta   90.00
_cell.angle_gamma   90.00
#
_symmetry.space_group_name_H-M   'P 1'
#
loop_
_entity.id
_entity.type
_entity.pdbx_description
1 polymer ?
#
loop_
_entity_poly.entity_id
_entity_poly.type
_entity_poly.pdbx_seq_one_letter_code
_entity_poly.pdbx_strand_id
1 'polypeptide(L)'
;QGVEVELQTNGLRLARRKDVEALVSAGLTHAFVSLHSHIPRIHDFLTGVPGSFAACASAIGNFVGCGVQTALNPVLTTANFGGLADYVRFVRRSLGVRAISLSVVQPRGWAFKNLALVPDYRALNVPVRAGLRAGLKEGVIIRNPICGLPLCVGSWYKYPGQCMEYSLGKLGLPFSAIKVKAPACVKCAAGAYCAGVWQEYAQARGFDALKPIAKKEFNCGA
;
A
#
# COMPACT_ATOMS: atom_id res chain seq x y z
N GLN A 1 22.09 13.78 -14.57
CA GLN A 1 20.80 13.39 -13.98
C GLN A 1 19.87 13.01 -15.12
N GLY A 2 19.16 11.87 -15.03
CA GLY A 2 18.20 11.42 -16.05
C GLY A 2 16.76 11.65 -15.57
N VAL A 3 15.82 11.74 -16.51
CA VAL A 3 14.38 11.77 -16.21
C VAL A 3 13.90 10.34 -15.98
N GLU A 4 13.15 10.11 -14.90
CA GLU A 4 12.46 8.85 -14.66
C GLU A 4 10.99 8.97 -15.06
N VAL A 5 10.47 7.95 -15.73
CA VAL A 5 9.08 7.88 -16.18
C VAL A 5 8.42 6.67 -15.53
N GLU A 6 7.39 6.92 -14.72
CA GLU A 6 6.59 5.89 -14.06
C GLU A 6 5.22 5.75 -14.73
N LEU A 7 4.83 4.52 -15.08
CA LEU A 7 3.48 4.19 -15.49
C LEU A 7 2.71 3.56 -14.33
N GLN A 8 1.59 4.19 -13.94
CA GLN A 8 0.63 3.60 -13.03
C GLN A 8 -0.47 2.88 -13.81
N THR A 9 -0.70 1.59 -13.54
CA THR A 9 -1.57 0.77 -14.39
C THR A 9 -2.20 -0.41 -13.63
N ASN A 10 -3.29 -0.95 -14.17
CA ASN A 10 -3.87 -2.24 -13.75
C ASN A 10 -3.36 -3.43 -14.58
N GLY A 11 -2.51 -3.18 -15.58
CA GLY A 11 -1.83 -4.21 -16.37
C GLY A 11 -2.69 -4.88 -17.46
N LEU A 12 -3.99 -4.61 -17.54
CA LEU A 12 -4.91 -5.35 -18.42
C LEU A 12 -4.52 -5.30 -19.91
N ARG A 13 -3.99 -4.16 -20.37
CA ARG A 13 -3.58 -3.95 -21.77
C ARG A 13 -2.11 -4.26 -22.03
N LEU A 14 -1.39 -4.79 -21.04
CA LEU A 14 0.07 -4.97 -21.09
C LEU A 14 0.50 -6.43 -20.89
N ALA A 15 -0.44 -7.37 -21.00
CA ALA A 15 -0.18 -8.80 -20.92
C ALA A 15 0.67 -9.32 -22.10
N ARG A 16 0.67 -8.63 -23.25
CA ARG A 16 1.53 -8.99 -24.39
C ARG A 16 2.88 -8.28 -24.23
N ARG A 17 3.97 -9.04 -24.33
CA ARG A 17 5.34 -8.52 -24.15
C ARG A 17 5.66 -7.32 -25.04
N LYS A 18 5.27 -7.36 -26.32
CA LYS A 18 5.50 -6.27 -27.28
C LYS A 18 4.91 -4.92 -26.85
N ASP A 19 3.82 -4.91 -26.09
CA ASP A 19 3.20 -3.67 -25.62
C ASP A 19 4.07 -3.01 -24.53
N VAL A 20 4.73 -3.81 -23.69
CA VAL A 20 5.71 -3.32 -22.70
C VAL A 20 7.01 -2.90 -23.37
N GLU A 21 7.51 -3.66 -24.34
CA GLU A 21 8.73 -3.32 -25.09
C GLU A 21 8.59 -1.98 -25.84
N ALA A 22 7.41 -1.69 -26.38
CA ALA A 22 7.12 -0.39 -26.99
C ALA A 22 7.21 0.76 -25.97
N LEU A 23 6.70 0.56 -24.74
CA LEU A 23 6.80 1.56 -23.67
C LEU A 23 8.25 1.75 -23.19
N VAL A 24 9.01 0.67 -23.06
CA VAL A 24 10.43 0.73 -22.70
C VAL A 24 11.23 1.48 -23.76
N SER A 25 10.98 1.19 -25.05
CA SER A 25 11.59 1.92 -26.17
C SER A 25 11.24 3.42 -26.16
N ALA A 26 10.08 3.78 -25.62
CA ALA A 26 9.65 5.17 -25.44
C ALA A 26 10.20 5.83 -24.16
N GLY A 27 11.00 5.13 -23.35
CA GLY A 27 11.66 5.67 -22.16
C GLY A 27 11.01 5.32 -20.82
N LEU A 28 10.13 4.32 -20.75
CA LEU A 28 9.56 3.86 -19.49
C LEU A 28 10.64 3.25 -18.58
N THR A 29 10.76 3.75 -17.35
CA THR A 29 11.74 3.24 -16.38
C THR A 29 11.11 2.53 -15.18
N HIS A 30 9.91 2.95 -14.78
CA HIS A 30 9.21 2.43 -13.61
C HIS A 30 7.77 2.02 -13.92
N ALA A 31 7.27 0.99 -13.23
CA ALA A 31 5.89 0.56 -13.30
C ALA A 31 5.30 0.42 -11.89
N PHE A 32 4.14 1.04 -11.67
CA PHE A 32 3.38 0.95 -10.44
C PHE A 32 2.06 0.22 -10.72
N VAL A 33 1.99 -1.07 -10.36
CA VAL A 33 0.93 -1.95 -10.83
C VAL A 33 -0.04 -2.32 -9.71
N SER A 34 -1.34 -2.20 -9.99
CA SER A 34 -2.41 -2.54 -9.04
C SER A 34 -2.71 -4.04 -9.03
N LEU A 35 -1.94 -4.80 -8.24
CA LEU A 35 -2.21 -6.21 -7.96
C LEU A 35 -2.85 -6.38 -6.58
N HIS A 36 -4.17 -6.56 -6.53
CA HIS A 36 -4.91 -6.56 -5.26
C HIS A 36 -4.89 -7.85 -4.45
N SER A 37 -4.49 -8.99 -5.02
CA SER A 37 -4.40 -10.27 -4.30
C SER A 37 -3.51 -11.25 -5.07
N HIS A 38 -2.95 -12.22 -4.34
CA HIS A 38 -2.27 -13.39 -4.92
C HIS A 38 -3.27 -14.51 -5.25
N ILE A 39 -4.54 -14.35 -4.82
CA ILE A 39 -5.63 -15.27 -5.08
C ILE A 39 -6.44 -14.71 -6.26
N PRO A 40 -6.47 -15.40 -7.42
CA PRO A 40 -7.10 -14.88 -8.65
C PRO A 40 -8.53 -14.41 -8.44
N ARG A 41 -9.39 -15.24 -7.83
CA ARG A 41 -10.80 -14.90 -7.58
C ARG A 41 -11.00 -13.62 -6.74
N ILE A 42 -10.08 -13.32 -5.81
CA ILE A 42 -10.18 -12.13 -4.95
C ILE A 42 -9.74 -10.89 -5.74
N HIS A 43 -8.69 -11.01 -6.55
CA HIS A 43 -8.26 -9.92 -7.43
C HIS A 43 -9.33 -9.59 -8.46
N ASP A 44 -9.86 -10.59 -9.17
CA ASP A 44 -10.91 -10.43 -10.17
C ASP A 44 -12.17 -9.82 -9.56
N PHE A 45 -12.58 -10.29 -8.38
CA PHE A 45 -13.69 -9.69 -7.62
C PHE A 45 -13.47 -8.19 -7.32
N LEU A 46 -12.28 -7.82 -6.82
CA LEU A 46 -11.98 -6.43 -6.46
C LEU A 46 -11.87 -5.52 -7.69
N THR A 47 -11.46 -6.04 -8.84
CA THR A 47 -11.39 -5.28 -10.10
C THR A 47 -12.71 -5.26 -10.86
N GLY A 48 -13.63 -6.17 -10.57
CA GLY A 48 -14.88 -6.36 -11.33
C GLY A 48 -14.66 -6.96 -12.73
N VAL A 49 -13.47 -7.51 -13.02
CA VAL A 49 -13.10 -8.00 -14.35
C VAL A 49 -12.61 -9.45 -14.23
N PRO A 50 -13.36 -10.44 -14.74
CA PRO A 50 -12.89 -11.82 -14.81
C PRO A 50 -11.60 -11.95 -15.64
N GLY A 51 -10.63 -12.71 -15.14
CA GLY A 51 -9.33 -12.92 -15.78
C GLY A 51 -8.34 -11.77 -15.60
N SER A 52 -8.69 -10.71 -14.87
CA SER A 52 -7.81 -9.56 -14.65
C SER A 52 -6.53 -9.93 -13.90
N PHE A 53 -6.59 -10.90 -12.98
CA PHE A 53 -5.40 -11.40 -12.30
C PHE A 53 -4.37 -11.95 -13.29
N ALA A 54 -4.81 -12.79 -14.24
CA ALA A 54 -3.91 -13.44 -15.20
C ALA A 54 -3.27 -12.41 -16.14
N ALA A 55 -4.05 -11.43 -16.59
CA ALA A 55 -3.55 -10.33 -17.41
C ALA A 55 -2.56 -9.45 -16.63
N CYS A 56 -2.89 -9.09 -15.39
CA CYS A 56 -2.04 -8.28 -14.51
C CYS A 56 -0.73 -8.98 -14.16
N ALA A 57 -0.77 -10.27 -13.79
CA ALA A 57 0.41 -11.07 -13.50
C ALA A 57 1.32 -11.20 -14.74
N SER A 58 0.74 -11.40 -15.94
CA SER A 58 1.49 -11.41 -17.20
C SER A 58 2.17 -10.06 -17.47
N ALA A 59 1.45 -8.95 -17.26
CA ALA A 59 2.02 -7.61 -17.40
C ALA A 59 3.18 -7.36 -16.44
N ILE A 60 3.05 -7.76 -15.17
CA ILE A 60 4.13 -7.67 -14.18
C ILE A 60 5.34 -8.49 -14.61
N GLY A 61 5.13 -9.73 -15.08
CA GLY A 61 6.20 -10.57 -15.63
C GLY A 61 6.91 -9.92 -16.81
N ASN A 62 6.16 -9.26 -17.71
CA ASN A 62 6.74 -8.51 -18.83
C ASN A 62 7.57 -7.32 -18.35
N PHE A 63 7.06 -6.50 -17.42
CA PHE A 63 7.82 -5.38 -16.86
C PHE A 63 9.14 -5.84 -16.24
N VAL A 64 9.08 -6.85 -15.36
CA VAL A 64 10.27 -7.42 -14.72
C VAL A 64 11.23 -8.00 -15.76
N GLY A 65 10.72 -8.75 -16.74
CA GLY A 65 11.51 -9.36 -17.81
C GLY A 65 12.11 -8.37 -18.82
N CYS A 66 11.64 -7.13 -18.84
CA CYS A 66 12.20 -6.01 -19.63
C CYS A 66 13.07 -5.08 -18.78
N GLY A 67 13.32 -5.40 -17.51
CA GLY A 67 14.17 -4.59 -16.62
C GLY A 67 13.50 -3.33 -16.06
N VAL A 68 12.18 -3.19 -16.19
CA VAL A 68 11.42 -2.06 -15.63
C VAL A 68 11.34 -2.19 -14.11
N GLN A 69 11.73 -1.14 -13.38
CA GLN A 69 11.62 -1.11 -11.92
C GLN A 69 10.15 -1.17 -11.52
N THR A 70 9.73 -2.28 -10.94
CA THR A 70 8.32 -2.56 -10.71
C THR A 70 8.00 -2.51 -9.22
N ALA A 71 6.95 -1.76 -8.86
CA ALA A 71 6.36 -1.74 -7.53
C ALA A 71 4.86 -2.12 -7.61
N LEU A 72 4.37 -2.84 -6.61
CA LEU A 72 2.96 -3.24 -6.55
C LEU A 72 2.16 -2.46 -5.51
N ASN A 73 0.90 -2.20 -5.82
CA ASN A 73 -0.04 -1.51 -4.93
C ASN A 73 -1.26 -2.38 -4.56
N PRO A 74 -1.12 -3.30 -3.60
CA PRO A 74 -2.25 -4.05 -3.06
C PRO A 74 -3.06 -3.16 -2.13
N VAL A 75 -4.05 -2.44 -2.68
CA VAL A 75 -5.01 -1.69 -1.86
C VAL A 75 -5.73 -2.65 -0.92
N LEU A 76 -5.49 -2.53 0.39
CA LEU A 76 -6.07 -3.40 1.40
C LEU A 76 -7.57 -3.14 1.58
N THR A 77 -8.35 -4.22 1.56
CA THR A 77 -9.80 -4.27 1.79
C THR A 77 -10.12 -5.44 2.72
N THR A 78 -11.35 -5.55 3.19
CA THR A 78 -11.82 -6.74 3.93
C THR A 78 -11.65 -8.05 3.15
N ALA A 79 -11.63 -7.99 1.82
CA ALA A 79 -11.52 -9.18 0.97
C ALA A 79 -10.09 -9.74 0.87
N ASN A 80 -9.04 -8.91 1.06
CA ASN A 80 -7.66 -9.33 0.78
C ASN A 80 -6.70 -9.23 1.97
N PHE A 81 -7.02 -8.48 3.03
CA PHE A 81 -6.02 -8.19 4.06
C PHE A 81 -5.51 -9.44 4.78
N GLY A 82 -6.34 -10.48 4.90
CA GLY A 82 -6.03 -11.69 5.68
C GLY A 82 -4.82 -12.46 5.17
N GLY A 83 -4.59 -12.42 3.85
CA GLY A 83 -3.51 -13.15 3.17
C GLY A 83 -2.25 -12.31 2.89
N LEU A 84 -2.03 -11.20 3.60
CA LEU A 84 -0.95 -10.26 3.24
C LEU A 84 0.46 -10.89 3.31
N ALA A 85 0.73 -11.78 4.27
CA ALA A 85 2.03 -12.45 4.34
C ALA A 85 2.27 -13.39 3.14
N ASP A 86 1.24 -14.11 2.70
CA ASP A 86 1.29 -14.95 1.50
C ASP A 86 1.38 -14.12 0.23
N TYR A 87 0.68 -12.99 0.18
CA TYR A 87 0.82 -12.02 -0.91
C TYR A 87 2.28 -11.57 -1.07
N VAL A 88 2.94 -11.17 0.01
CA VAL A 88 4.35 -10.73 -0.05
C VAL A 88 5.27 -11.86 -0.54
N ARG A 89 5.07 -13.10 -0.07
CA ARG A 89 5.82 -14.27 -0.55
C ARG A 89 5.58 -14.51 -2.04
N PHE A 90 4.34 -14.47 -2.49
CA PHE A 90 3.97 -14.63 -3.89
C PHE A 90 4.64 -13.55 -4.77
N VAL A 91 4.54 -12.28 -4.37
CA VAL A 91 5.15 -11.15 -5.07
C VAL A 91 6.66 -11.38 -5.26
N ARG A 92 7.35 -11.80 -4.21
CA ARG A 92 8.80 -12.05 -4.32
C ARG A 92 9.13 -13.27 -5.16
N ARG A 93 8.50 -14.41 -4.85
CA ARG A 93 8.91 -15.74 -5.32
C ARG A 93 8.38 -16.05 -6.71
N SER A 94 7.18 -15.58 -7.03
CA SER A 94 6.52 -15.86 -8.31
C SER A 94 6.68 -14.72 -9.30
N LEU A 95 6.71 -13.46 -8.84
CA LEU A 95 6.78 -12.29 -9.73
C LEU A 95 8.16 -11.60 -9.75
N GLY A 96 9.07 -11.95 -8.83
CA GLY A 96 10.40 -11.35 -8.76
C GLY A 96 10.43 -9.88 -8.28
N VAL A 97 9.29 -9.33 -7.85
CA VAL A 97 9.16 -7.93 -7.45
C VAL A 97 9.65 -7.73 -6.00
N ARG A 98 10.32 -6.60 -5.75
CA ARG A 98 10.95 -6.26 -4.46
C ARG A 98 10.36 -5.03 -3.76
N ALA A 99 9.38 -4.37 -4.38
CA ALA A 99 8.78 -3.14 -3.84
C ALA A 99 7.25 -3.26 -3.78
N ILE A 100 6.69 -2.92 -2.62
CA ILE A 100 5.24 -2.83 -2.40
C ILE A 100 4.93 -1.47 -1.78
N SER A 101 3.93 -0.78 -2.33
CA SER A 101 3.31 0.40 -1.71
C SER A 101 1.97 -0.04 -1.13
N LEU A 102 1.89 -0.17 0.21
CA LEU A 102 0.76 -0.79 0.88
C LEU A 102 -0.32 0.25 1.21
N SER A 103 -1.16 0.54 0.22
CA SER A 103 -2.35 1.38 0.41
C SER A 103 -3.47 0.64 1.16
N VAL A 104 -4.39 1.39 1.75
CA VAL A 104 -5.67 0.85 2.27
C VAL A 104 -6.83 1.54 1.56
N VAL A 105 -7.93 0.83 1.37
CA VAL A 105 -9.12 1.40 0.74
C VAL A 105 -9.61 2.60 1.54
N GLN A 106 -9.85 3.69 0.82
CA GLN A 106 -10.39 4.92 1.37
C GLN A 106 -11.90 4.88 1.11
N PRO A 107 -12.74 5.17 2.10
CA PRO A 107 -14.19 5.20 1.92
C PRO A 107 -14.59 6.46 1.14
N ARG A 108 -14.27 6.49 -0.15
CA ARG A 108 -14.62 7.55 -1.11
C ARG A 108 -15.23 6.93 -2.35
N GLY A 109 -16.09 7.67 -3.04
CA GLY A 109 -16.76 7.21 -4.26
C GLY A 109 -17.44 5.85 -4.07
N TRP A 110 -17.09 4.87 -4.93
CA TRP A 110 -17.64 3.51 -4.87
C TRP A 110 -17.37 2.78 -3.56
N ALA A 111 -16.23 3.03 -2.91
CA ALA A 111 -15.92 2.40 -1.63
C ALA A 111 -16.82 2.93 -0.50
N PHE A 112 -17.24 4.19 -0.55
CA PHE A 112 -18.21 4.74 0.42
C PHE A 112 -19.58 4.08 0.27
N LYS A 113 -19.96 3.70 -0.95
CA LYS A 113 -21.19 2.91 -1.21
C LYS A 113 -21.04 1.43 -0.82
N ASN A 114 -19.82 0.97 -0.56
CA ASN A 114 -19.49 -0.43 -0.27
C ASN A 114 -18.66 -0.53 1.01
N LEU A 115 -19.15 0.02 2.13
CA LEU A 115 -18.42 0.04 3.41
C LEU A 115 -18.04 -1.35 3.94
N ALA A 116 -18.69 -2.42 3.46
CA ALA A 116 -18.29 -3.80 3.73
C ALA A 116 -16.86 -4.11 3.27
N LEU A 117 -16.34 -3.40 2.25
CA LEU A 117 -14.95 -3.53 1.77
C LEU A 117 -13.96 -2.72 2.62
N VAL A 118 -14.44 -1.77 3.41
CA VAL A 118 -13.62 -0.90 4.25
C VAL A 118 -13.35 -1.60 5.58
N PRO A 119 -12.11 -2.07 5.82
CA PRO A 119 -11.80 -2.83 7.01
C PRO A 119 -11.85 -1.96 8.26
N ASP A 120 -12.25 -2.54 9.38
CA ASP A 120 -11.88 -1.98 10.68
C ASP A 120 -10.35 -2.08 10.81
N TYR A 121 -9.68 -0.95 10.97
CA TYR A 121 -8.23 -0.89 11.09
C TYR A 121 -7.69 -1.71 12.28
N ARG A 122 -8.50 -2.02 13.29
CA ARG A 122 -8.13 -2.96 14.36
C ARG A 122 -7.78 -4.33 13.79
N ALA A 123 -8.55 -4.82 12.82
CA ALA A 123 -8.36 -6.11 12.16
C ALA A 123 -7.09 -6.17 11.30
N LEU A 124 -6.59 -5.01 10.85
CA LEU A 124 -5.36 -4.94 10.02
C LEU A 124 -4.07 -5.12 10.83
N ASN A 125 -4.13 -5.03 12.16
CA ASN A 125 -2.93 -5.11 12.99
C ASN A 125 -2.14 -6.40 12.83
N VAL A 126 -2.81 -7.56 12.91
CA VAL A 126 -2.14 -8.87 12.78
C VAL A 126 -1.63 -9.11 11.36
N PRO A 127 -2.44 -8.93 10.31
CA PRO A 127 -2.01 -9.21 8.94
C PRO A 127 -0.92 -8.25 8.44
N VAL A 128 -0.99 -6.95 8.78
CA VAL A 128 0.07 -5.98 8.41
C VAL A 128 1.39 -6.34 9.08
N ARG A 129 1.40 -6.65 10.39
CA ARG A 129 2.64 -7.12 11.05
C ARG A 129 3.18 -8.42 10.44
N ALA A 130 2.31 -9.33 10.02
CA ALA A 130 2.72 -10.56 9.35
C ALA A 130 3.31 -10.26 7.96
N GLY A 131 2.70 -9.35 7.19
CA GLY A 131 3.20 -8.85 5.91
C GLY A 131 4.56 -8.18 6.02
N LEU A 132 4.74 -7.27 6.98
CA LEU A 132 6.02 -6.59 7.24
C LEU A 132 7.13 -7.59 7.58
N ARG A 133 6.85 -8.56 8.45
CA ARG A 133 7.81 -9.64 8.77
C ARG A 133 8.16 -10.49 7.55
N ALA A 134 7.16 -10.81 6.71
CA ALA A 134 7.41 -11.51 5.46
C ALA A 134 8.28 -10.66 4.51
N GLY A 135 8.04 -9.35 4.42
CA GLY A 135 8.83 -8.44 3.61
C GLY A 135 10.31 -8.44 4.01
N LEU A 136 10.58 -8.33 5.30
CA LEU A 136 11.95 -8.43 5.84
C LEU A 136 12.62 -9.76 5.48
N LYS A 137 11.90 -10.89 5.60
CA LYS A 137 12.43 -12.23 5.29
C LYS A 137 12.68 -12.44 3.80
N GLU A 138 11.81 -11.93 2.95
CA GLU A 138 11.84 -12.13 1.50
C GLU A 138 12.68 -11.08 0.75
N GLY A 139 13.19 -10.06 1.46
CA GLY A 139 13.89 -8.93 0.86
C GLY A 139 12.98 -8.01 0.04
N VAL A 140 11.72 -7.88 0.46
CA VAL A 140 10.72 -6.99 -0.16
C VAL A 140 10.54 -5.76 0.73
N ILE A 141 10.77 -4.59 0.15
CA ILE A 141 10.55 -3.30 0.81
C ILE A 141 9.05 -2.97 0.70
N ILE A 142 8.39 -2.89 1.85
CA ILE A 142 6.98 -2.48 1.94
C ILE A 142 6.96 -1.04 2.44
N ARG A 143 6.39 -0.13 1.67
CA ARG A 143 6.23 1.28 2.04
C ARG A 143 4.78 1.54 2.46
N ASN A 144 4.63 2.45 3.41
CA ASN A 144 3.35 2.98 3.83
C ASN A 144 3.15 4.34 3.13
N PRO A 145 2.41 4.41 2.01
CA PRO A 145 2.19 5.66 1.28
C PRO A 145 1.24 6.58 2.05
N ILE A 146 1.02 7.79 1.55
CA ILE A 146 -0.02 8.71 2.09
C ILE A 146 -1.40 8.02 2.07
N CYS A 147 -1.68 7.16 1.09
CA CYS A 147 -2.91 6.37 1.01
C CYS A 147 -2.93 5.14 1.95
N GLY A 148 -1.89 4.94 2.75
CA GLY A 148 -1.74 3.82 3.67
C GLY A 148 -2.34 4.08 5.05
N LEU A 149 -1.77 3.42 6.05
CA LEU A 149 -2.30 3.34 7.40
C LEU A 149 -1.67 4.37 8.34
N PRO A 150 -2.40 4.87 9.36
CA PRO A 150 -1.80 5.66 10.43
C PRO A 150 -0.73 4.85 11.16
N LEU A 151 0.30 5.53 11.69
CA LEU A 151 1.48 4.88 12.28
C LEU A 151 1.15 3.89 13.42
N CYS A 152 0.06 4.10 14.16
CA CYS A 152 -0.35 3.23 15.26
C CYS A 152 -1.04 1.93 14.83
N VAL A 153 -1.40 1.79 13.55
CA VAL A 153 -2.04 0.58 13.00
C VAL A 153 -0.98 -0.28 12.31
N GLY A 154 -1.00 -1.60 12.55
CA GLY A 154 -0.04 -2.52 11.92
C GLY A 154 1.39 -2.36 12.42
N SER A 155 1.61 -1.59 13.49
CA SER A 155 2.93 -1.27 14.06
C SER A 155 3.87 -0.53 13.11
N TRP A 156 3.33 0.28 12.19
CA TRP A 156 4.12 1.13 11.29
C TRP A 156 5.07 2.10 12.02
N TYR A 157 4.74 2.51 13.24
CA TYR A 157 5.61 3.32 14.09
C TYR A 157 6.97 2.68 14.40
N LYS A 158 7.12 1.36 14.23
CA LYS A 158 8.41 0.65 14.35
C LYS A 158 9.26 0.72 13.09
N TYR A 159 8.68 1.15 11.97
CA TYR A 159 9.33 1.28 10.66
C TYR A 159 9.14 2.69 10.07
N PRO A 160 9.48 3.77 10.82
CA PRO A 160 9.17 5.13 10.41
C PRO A 160 9.79 5.52 9.05
N GLY A 161 10.99 5.03 8.73
CA GLY A 161 11.65 5.26 7.44
C GLY A 161 10.94 4.64 6.21
N GLN A 162 9.96 3.77 6.43
CA GLN A 162 9.12 3.21 5.37
C GLN A 162 7.81 3.98 5.17
N CYS A 163 7.54 5.01 5.99
CA CYS A 163 6.29 5.74 6.01
C CYS A 163 6.42 7.13 5.39
N MET A 164 5.65 7.41 4.34
CA MET A 164 5.69 8.71 3.65
C MET A 164 5.30 9.87 4.57
N GLU A 165 4.26 9.71 5.40
CA GLU A 165 3.85 10.75 6.35
C GLU A 165 4.92 11.05 7.40
N TYR A 166 5.68 10.03 7.83
CA TYR A 166 6.79 10.27 8.76
C TYR A 166 7.86 11.14 8.11
N SER A 167 8.23 10.83 6.85
CA SER A 167 9.19 11.64 6.09
C SER A 167 8.72 13.08 5.90
N LEU A 168 7.44 13.30 5.57
CA LEU A 168 6.86 14.64 5.46
C LEU A 168 6.92 15.39 6.79
N GLY A 169 6.52 14.74 7.89
CA GLY A 169 6.57 15.34 9.23
C GLY A 169 8.00 15.66 9.68
N LYS A 170 8.99 14.81 9.35
CA LYS A 170 10.41 15.08 9.63
C LYS A 170 10.93 16.30 8.86
N LEU A 171 10.42 16.53 7.66
CA LEU A 171 10.75 17.71 6.84
C LEU A 171 9.91 18.95 7.19
N GLY A 172 8.97 18.85 8.14
CA GLY A 172 8.04 19.94 8.45
C GLY A 172 7.07 20.28 7.31
N LEU A 173 6.89 19.37 6.35
CA LEU A 173 6.00 19.58 5.20
C LEU A 173 4.54 19.29 5.56
N PRO A 174 3.57 20.02 4.97
CA PRO A 174 2.17 19.82 5.27
C PRO A 174 1.68 18.45 4.75
N PHE A 175 0.72 17.86 5.46
CA PHE A 175 -0.05 16.74 4.95
C PHE A 175 -1.12 17.29 4.00
N SER A 176 -0.94 17.11 2.69
CA SER A 176 -1.87 17.61 1.67
C SER A 176 -3.19 16.82 1.58
N ALA A 177 -3.33 15.72 2.33
CA ALA A 177 -4.49 14.86 2.33
C ALA A 177 -5.55 15.29 3.36
N ILE A 178 -6.83 15.09 3.05
CA ILE A 178 -7.97 15.36 3.94
C ILE A 178 -8.06 14.24 5.00
N LYS A 179 -7.13 14.28 5.94
CA LYS A 179 -7.02 13.34 7.06
C LYS A 179 -7.23 14.05 8.40
N VAL A 180 -7.76 13.30 9.34
CA VAL A 180 -8.14 13.77 10.68
C VAL A 180 -7.56 12.85 11.75
N LYS A 181 -7.24 13.45 12.90
CA LYS A 181 -6.72 12.77 14.08
C LYS A 181 -7.85 12.50 15.06
N ALA A 182 -7.74 11.42 15.82
CA ALA A 182 -8.61 11.21 16.97
C ALA A 182 -8.31 12.25 18.07
N PRO A 183 -9.27 12.59 18.94
CA PRO A 183 -9.01 13.42 20.12
C PRO A 183 -7.83 12.91 20.97
N ALA A 184 -7.72 11.58 21.13
CA ALA A 184 -6.63 10.96 21.88
C ALA A 184 -5.23 11.20 21.27
N CYS A 185 -5.14 11.52 19.97
CA CYS A 185 -3.86 11.76 19.29
C CYS A 185 -3.11 12.97 19.81
N VAL A 186 -3.76 13.89 20.56
CA VAL A 186 -3.08 15.03 21.21
C VAL A 186 -1.95 14.58 22.15
N LYS A 187 -2.05 13.38 22.72
CA LYS A 187 -1.03 12.79 23.61
C LYS A 187 -0.05 11.85 22.89
N CYS A 188 -0.16 11.70 21.57
CA CYS A 188 0.61 10.73 20.79
C CYS A 188 2.04 11.22 20.52
N ALA A 189 3.05 10.41 20.85
CA ALA A 189 4.44 10.73 20.57
C ALA A 189 4.73 10.87 19.06
N ALA A 190 3.97 10.19 18.20
CA ALA A 190 4.08 10.29 16.75
C ALA A 190 3.18 11.38 16.13
N GLY A 191 2.60 12.26 16.95
CA GLY A 191 1.57 13.21 16.52
C GLY A 191 2.02 14.18 15.41
N ALA A 192 3.29 14.57 15.37
CA ALA A 192 3.85 15.44 14.32
C ALA A 192 4.14 14.70 12.99
N TYR A 193 4.12 13.36 12.99
CA TYR A 193 4.60 12.51 11.90
C TYR A 193 3.51 11.63 11.27
N CYS A 194 2.26 11.84 11.67
CA CYS A 194 1.11 11.05 11.25
C CYS A 194 -0.06 11.99 11.04
N ALA A 195 -0.75 11.89 9.91
CA ALA A 195 -1.92 12.71 9.62
C ALA A 195 -3.22 12.14 10.22
N GLY A 196 -3.17 10.89 10.72
CA GLY A 196 -4.33 10.16 11.22
C GLY A 196 -5.01 9.35 10.12
N VAL A 197 -6.34 9.38 10.08
CA VAL A 197 -7.16 8.61 9.11
C VAL A 197 -7.86 9.54 8.14
N TRP A 198 -8.27 9.01 6.99
CA TRP A 198 -9.15 9.75 6.07
C TRP A 198 -10.40 10.23 6.81
N GLN A 199 -10.83 11.46 6.53
CA GLN A 199 -12.02 12.04 7.18
C GLN A 199 -13.24 11.14 7.01
N GLU A 200 -13.42 10.55 5.83
CA GLU A 200 -14.53 9.65 5.53
C GLU A 200 -14.42 8.32 6.29
N TYR A 201 -13.20 7.88 6.63
CA TYR A 201 -13.02 6.71 7.51
C TYR A 201 -13.49 7.02 8.92
N ALA A 202 -13.14 8.19 9.46
CA ALA A 202 -13.63 8.61 10.76
C ALA A 202 -15.16 8.75 10.78
N GLN A 203 -15.76 9.25 9.70
CA GLN A 203 -17.23 9.30 9.56
C GLN A 203 -17.88 7.91 9.56
N ALA A 204 -17.28 6.94 8.86
CA ALA A 204 -17.86 5.60 8.70
C ALA A 204 -17.57 4.65 9.88
N ARG A 205 -16.43 4.79 10.56
CA ARG A 205 -15.92 3.83 11.56
C ARG A 205 -15.49 4.46 12.89
N GLY A 206 -15.56 5.78 13.01
CA GLY A 206 -15.08 6.49 14.20
C GLY A 206 -13.57 6.40 14.38
N PHE A 207 -13.12 6.58 15.62
CA PHE A 207 -11.70 6.68 15.98
C PHE A 207 -11.17 5.51 16.82
N ASP A 208 -12.01 4.52 17.16
CA ASP A 208 -11.68 3.44 18.10
C ASP A 208 -10.49 2.57 17.67
N ALA A 209 -10.17 2.57 16.37
CA ALA A 209 -9.01 1.88 15.85
C ALA A 209 -7.68 2.60 16.11
N LEU A 210 -7.71 3.87 16.50
CA LEU A 210 -6.53 4.70 16.71
C LEU A 210 -6.10 4.67 18.18
N LYS A 211 -4.85 4.28 18.40
CA LYS A 211 -4.24 4.28 19.73
C LYS A 211 -3.03 5.23 19.74
N PRO A 212 -2.95 6.19 20.66
CA PRO A 212 -1.75 7.01 20.83
C PRO A 212 -0.55 6.13 21.14
N ILE A 213 0.60 6.47 20.56
CA ILE A 213 1.87 5.78 20.82
C ILE A 213 2.58 6.50 21.96
N ALA A 214 3.07 5.74 22.94
CA ALA A 214 3.81 6.31 24.07
C ALA A 214 5.22 6.74 23.64
N LYS A 215 5.80 7.77 24.30
CA LYS A 215 7.16 8.26 24.01
C LYS A 215 8.21 7.14 24.04
N LYS A 216 8.11 6.22 25.01
CA LYS A 216 9.02 5.07 25.16
C LYS A 216 8.96 4.06 24.00
N GLU A 217 7.90 4.08 23.19
CA GLU A 217 7.69 3.15 22.08
C GLU A 217 8.03 3.76 20.72
N PHE A 218 8.16 5.08 20.65
CA PHE A 218 8.40 5.82 19.42
C PHE A 218 9.77 6.47 19.46
N ASN A 219 10.76 5.74 18.98
CA ASN A 219 12.09 6.28 18.75
C ASN A 219 12.03 7.06 17.44
N CYS A 220 11.72 8.36 17.52
CA CYS A 220 12.15 9.29 16.48
C CYS A 220 13.66 9.18 16.42
N GLY A 221 14.20 8.64 15.33
CA GLY A 221 15.64 8.58 15.14
C GLY A 221 16.22 9.96 15.39
N ALA A 222 17.06 10.06 16.43
CA ALA A 222 18.08 11.09 16.54
C ALA A 222 18.90 11.10 15.24
#